data_AF-A0AAX4L0G1-F1
#
_entry.id   AF-A0AAX4L0G1-F1
#
_cell.length_a   1.000
_cell.length_b   1.000
_cell.length_c   1.000
_cell.angle_alpha   90.00
_cell.angle_beta   90.00
_cell.angle_gamma   90.00
#
_symmetry.space_group_name_H-M   'P 1'
#
loop_
_entity.id
_entity.type
_entity.pdbx_description
1 polymer ?
#
loop_
_entity_poly.entity_id
_entity_poly.type
_entity_poly.pdbx_seq_one_letter_code
_entity_poly.pdbx_strand_id
1 'polypeptide(L)' 'MLHRFEKVGQDFYGVRTPSEIKSIFGGKCPKCGHELSAPTLDDIKISLKKRATKSMILEQVRY' A
#
# COMPACT_ATOMS: atom_id res chain seq x y z
N MET A 1 0.03 29.25 -19.80
CA MET A 1 1.02 28.20 -19.51
C MET A 1 0.48 27.36 -18.36
N LEU A 2 -0.01 26.15 -18.63
CA LEU A 2 -0.58 25.24 -17.62
C LEU A 2 0.47 24.18 -17.31
N HIS A 3 1.00 24.19 -16.09
CA HIS A 3 1.98 23.21 -15.63
C HIS A 3 1.26 21.98 -15.08
N ARG A 4 1.56 20.79 -15.61
CA ARG A 4 1.06 19.51 -15.11
C ARG A 4 2.11 18.92 -14.16
N PHE A 5 1.79 18.87 -12.87
CA PHE A 5 2.61 18.16 -11.90
C PHE A 5 2.35 16.66 -12.03
N GLU A 6 3.29 15.93 -12.61
CA GLU A 6 3.15 14.49 -12.88
C GLU A 6 3.28 13.63 -11.61
N LYS A 7 4.01 14.15 -10.61
CA LYS A 7 4.11 13.59 -9.25
C LYS A 7 4.16 14.75 -8.26
N VAL A 8 3.09 14.92 -7.49
CA VAL A 8 3.10 15.75 -6.29
C VAL A 8 3.70 14.94 -5.15
N GLY A 9 4.44 15.60 -4.25
CA GLY A 9 5.15 14.95 -3.15
C GLY A 9 4.22 14.20 -2.18
N GLN A 10 4.81 13.58 -1.16
CA GLN A 10 4.05 12.97 -0.09
C GLN A 10 3.38 14.07 0.75
N ASP A 11 2.10 14.35 0.51
CA ASP A 11 1.32 15.40 1.21
C ASP A 11 1.00 15.07 2.68
N PHE A 12 1.74 14.17 3.31
CA PHE A 12 1.49 13.71 4.67
C PHE A 12 2.76 13.22 5.36
N TYR A 13 2.90 13.62 6.62
CA TYR A 13 3.93 13.08 7.50
C TYR A 13 3.45 11.76 8.10
N GLY A 14 4.20 10.68 7.90
CA GLY A 14 3.92 9.37 8.52
C GLY A 14 2.87 8.51 7.79
N VAL A 15 2.10 7.73 8.56
CA VAL A 15 1.02 6.85 8.04
C VAL A 15 -0.32 7.56 8.22
N ARG A 16 -1.12 7.60 7.14
CA ARG A 16 -2.47 8.18 7.17
C ARG A 16 -3.34 7.47 8.21
N THR A 17 -4.11 8.26 8.94
CA THR A 17 -5.17 7.76 9.83
C THR A 17 -6.30 7.10 9.02
N PRO A 18 -7.06 6.16 9.62
CA PRO A 18 -8.22 5.57 8.94
C PRO A 18 -9.23 6.61 8.42
N SER A 19 -9.44 7.69 9.18
CA SER A 19 -10.34 8.79 8.78
C SER A 19 -9.84 9.52 7.54
N GLU A 20 -8.53 9.78 7.41
CA GLU A 20 -7.96 10.38 6.21
C GLU A 20 -8.11 9.48 4.99
N ILE A 21 -7.84 8.18 5.15
CA ILE A 21 -8.01 7.20 4.06
C ILE A 21 -9.47 7.17 3.60
N LYS A 22 -10.43 7.20 4.54
CA LYS A 22 -11.86 7.27 4.22
C LYS A 22 -12.19 8.52 3.40
N SER A 23 -11.67 9.68 3.80
CA SER A 23 -11.90 10.95 3.07
C SER A 23 -11.29 10.95 1.67
N ILE A 24 -10.08 10.40 1.49
CA ILE A 24 -9.40 10.31 0.18
C ILE A 24 -10.22 9.51 -0.83
N PHE A 25 -10.86 8.43 -0.40
CA PHE A 25 -11.64 7.55 -1.29
C PHE A 25 -13.16 7.78 -1.22
N GLY A 26 -13.61 8.91 -0.68
CA GLY A 26 -15.03 9.25 -0.63
C GLY A 26 -15.87 8.23 0.15
N GLY A 27 -15.29 7.59 1.15
CA GLY A 27 -15.96 6.59 1.97
C GLY A 27 -16.13 5.21 1.35
N LYS A 28 -15.60 4.94 0.14
CA LYS A 28 -15.75 3.66 -0.55
C LYS A 28 -14.41 3.04 -0.93
N CYS A 29 -14.32 1.72 -0.87
CA CYS A 29 -13.14 0.98 -1.27
C CYS A 29 -12.93 1.12 -2.78
N PRO A 30 -11.77 1.61 -3.25
CA PRO A 30 -11.51 1.80 -4.68
C PRO A 30 -11.41 0.47 -5.45
N LYS A 31 -11.25 -0.66 -4.76
CA LYS A 31 -11.12 -1.98 -5.37
C LYS A 31 -12.45 -2.73 -5.51
N CYS A 32 -13.33 -2.64 -4.51
CA CYS A 32 -14.57 -3.43 -4.46
C CYS A 32 -15.85 -2.62 -4.25
N GLY A 33 -15.76 -1.29 -4.08
CA GLY A 33 -16.91 -0.40 -3.95
C GLY A 33 -17.64 -0.43 -2.60
N HIS A 34 -17.26 -1.30 -1.66
CA HIS A 34 -17.86 -1.37 -0.33
C HIS A 34 -17.53 -0.14 0.51
N GLU A 35 -18.39 0.20 1.46
CA GLU A 35 -18.16 1.31 2.39
C GLU A 35 -16.95 1.03 3.29
N LEU A 36 -16.11 2.05 3.44
CA LEU A 36 -14.96 2.03 4.35
C LEU A 36 -15.43 2.38 5.77
N SER A 37 -15.16 1.48 6.70
CA SER A 37 -15.30 1.68 8.14
C SER A 37 -13.95 1.89 8.82
N ALA A 38 -13.97 2.46 10.02
CA ALA A 38 -12.78 2.49 10.85
C ALA A 38 -12.48 1.05 11.33
N PRO A 39 -11.24 0.56 11.20
CA PRO A 39 -10.87 -0.76 11.67
C PRO A 39 -10.85 -0.82 13.21
N THR A 40 -11.07 -2.02 13.73
CA THR A 40 -10.90 -2.38 15.14
C THR A 40 -9.53 -3.01 15.39
N LEU A 41 -9.20 -3.35 16.64
CA LEU A 41 -7.94 -4.01 16.96
C LEU A 41 -7.84 -5.41 16.32
N ASP A 42 -8.95 -6.11 16.17
CA ASP A 42 -9.02 -7.45 15.55
C ASP A 42 -8.67 -7.42 14.04
N ASP A 43 -8.79 -6.27 13.39
CA ASP A 43 -8.45 -6.09 11.98
C ASP A 43 -6.93 -5.94 11.75
N ILE A 44 -6.15 -5.72 12.80
CA ILE A 44 -4.71 -5.48 12.72
C ILE A 44 -3.97 -6.81 12.59
N LYS A 45 -3.34 -7.03 11.43
CA LYS A 45 -2.50 -8.21 11.16
C LYS A 45 -1.03 -7.83 11.09
N ILE A 46 -0.25 -8.30 12.06
CA ILE A 46 1.21 -8.11 12.09
C ILE A 46 1.87 -9.37 11.51
N SER A 47 2.44 -9.26 10.32
CA SER A 47 3.20 -10.34 9.70
C SER A 47 4.67 -9.97 9.57
N LEU A 48 5.56 -10.89 9.97
CA LEU A 48 6.99 -10.74 9.70
C LEU A 48 7.23 -10.82 8.18
N LYS A 49 8.03 -9.89 7.64
CA LYS A 49 8.47 -9.99 6.24
C LYS A 49 9.28 -11.28 6.09
N LYS A 50 8.74 -12.25 5.34
CA LYS A 50 9.52 -13.40 4.90
C LYS A 50 10.68 -12.85 4.06
N ARG A 51 11.92 -13.00 4.55
CA ARG A 51 13.10 -12.74 3.72
C ARG A 51 12.97 -13.67 2.52
N ALA A 52 13.00 -13.12 1.31
CA ALA A 52 13.14 -13.96 0.13
C ALA A 52 14.43 -14.74 0.29
N THR A 53 14.33 -16.04 0.59
CA THR A 53 15.46 -16.94 0.38
C THR A 53 15.72 -16.90 -1.11
N LYS A 54 16.79 -16.22 -1.52
CA LYS A 54 17.41 -16.46 -2.83
C LYS A 54 17.76 -17.95 -2.83
N SER A 55 16.83 -18.80 -3.26
CA SER A 55 17.23 -20.07 -3.86
C SER A 55 18.14 -19.66 -5.00
N MET A 56 19.44 -19.86 -4.81
CA MET A 56 20.44 -19.65 -5.85
C MET A 56 19.91 -20.35 -7.09
N ILE A 57 19.67 -19.59 -8.16
CA ILE A 57 19.56 -20.16 -9.49
C ILE A 57 20.95 -20.73 -9.75
N LEU A 58 21.15 -22.00 -9.39
CA LEU A 58 22.22 -22.83 -9.93
C LEU A 58 21.78 -23.22 -11.34
N GLU A 59 21.78 -22.26 -12.26
CA GLU A 59 22.06 -22.57 -13.65
C GLU A 59 23.55 -22.28 -13.83
N GLN A 60 24.34 -23.22 -13.33
CA GLN A 60 25.70 -23.41 -13.81
C GLN A 60 25.61 -23.53 -15.33
N VAL A 61 26.32 -22.62 -15.99
CA VAL A 61 26.86 -22.75 -17.35
C VAL A 61 27.11 -24.23 -17.66
N ARG A 62 26.19 -24.84 -18.41
CA ARG A 62 26.39 -26.14 -19.04
C ARG A 62 26.43 -25.93 -20.54
N TYR A 63 27.65 -26.18 -21.03
CA TYR A 63 28.11 -26.35 -22.40
C TYR A 63 28.34 -25.08 -23.23
#